data_AF-A0A356WES1-F1
#
_entry.id   AF-A0A356WES1-F1
#
_cell.length_a   1.000
_cell.length_b   1.000
_cell.length_c   1.000
_cell.angle_alpha   90.00
_cell.angle_beta   90.00
_cell.angle_gamma   90.00
#
_symmetry.space_group_name_H-M   'P 1'
#
loop_
_entity.id
_entity.type
_entity.pdbx_description
1 polymer ?
#
loop_
_entity_poly.entity_id
_entity_poly.type
_entity_poly.pdbx_seq_one_letter_code
_entity_poly.pdbx_strand_id
1 'polypeptide(L)'
;DTKKSQVTIGAGLPYQQMEHGEIARHLPALAQAARTVGSPQIRSAGSIGGNLGTCSPAGDALPVLSALDATVNLQSAEASRSVSVHDFMVGVKRNARLPGEIIVSTTLPIVSGWQGYAKVGVRNAMVISVASCCLVVNRANGTIAVALGAVGPTIIRCRETESWLASEMNLKTKATISPNLLQEFGDRIANESKPIDDHRSTATYRRHAVSVLARRLLTRANSQ
;
A
#
# COMPACT_ATOMS: atom_id res chain seq x y z
N ASP A 1 -1.48 -5.59 24.75
CA ASP A 1 -0.52 -4.59 25.22
C ASP A 1 -1.01 -3.22 24.77
N THR A 2 -1.18 -2.27 25.68
CA THR A 2 -1.65 -0.90 25.40
C THR A 2 -0.71 -0.10 24.48
N LYS A 3 0.39 -0.72 24.02
CA LYS A 3 1.44 -0.12 23.21
C LYS A 3 1.40 -0.39 21.69
N LYS A 4 0.61 -1.33 21.15
CA LYS A 4 0.33 -1.44 19.70
C LYS A 4 -1.02 -2.14 19.47
N SER A 5 -2.08 -1.38 19.19
CA SER A 5 -3.30 -1.99 18.64
C SER A 5 -2.97 -2.51 17.24
N GLN A 6 -3.13 -3.81 17.02
CA GLN A 6 -2.85 -4.47 15.74
C GLN A 6 -4.10 -5.21 15.24
N VAL A 7 -4.21 -5.38 13.93
CA VAL A 7 -5.22 -6.22 13.28
C VAL A 7 -4.50 -7.36 12.57
N THR A 8 -4.92 -8.60 12.85
CA THR A 8 -4.47 -9.78 12.09
C THR A 8 -5.60 -10.22 11.18
N ILE A 9 -5.30 -10.27 9.88
CA ILE A 9 -6.24 -10.66 8.83
C ILE A 9 -5.87 -12.06 8.34
N GLY A 10 -6.78 -13.02 8.44
CA GLY A 10 -6.57 -14.37 7.90
C GLY A 10 -6.36 -14.34 6.38
N ALA A 11 -5.45 -15.17 5.88
CA ALA A 11 -5.06 -15.21 4.47
C ALA A 11 -6.24 -15.50 3.53
N GLY A 12 -7.25 -16.22 4.01
CA GLY A 12 -8.46 -16.55 3.27
C GLY A 12 -9.50 -15.43 3.19
N LEU A 13 -9.31 -14.29 3.88
CA LEU A 13 -10.32 -13.24 3.93
C LEU A 13 -10.52 -12.61 2.53
N PRO A 14 -11.73 -12.67 1.95
CA PRO A 14 -12.01 -12.10 0.63
C PRO A 14 -11.99 -10.57 0.65
N TYR A 15 -11.66 -9.96 -0.49
CA TYR A 15 -11.70 -8.50 -0.67
C TYR A 15 -13.04 -7.89 -0.30
N GLN A 16 -14.13 -8.54 -0.69
CA GLN A 16 -15.48 -8.05 -0.40
C GLN A 16 -15.69 -7.80 1.10
N GLN A 17 -15.17 -8.68 1.96
CA GLN A 17 -15.31 -8.52 3.41
C GLN A 17 -14.46 -7.38 3.99
N MET A 18 -13.39 -6.99 3.29
CA MET A 18 -12.51 -5.86 3.68
C MET A 18 -13.10 -4.49 3.32
N GLU A 19 -14.13 -4.42 2.47
CA GLU A 19 -14.68 -3.15 1.97
C GLU A 19 -15.41 -2.33 3.05
N HIS A 20 -15.84 -2.98 4.13
CA HIS A 20 -16.72 -2.41 5.16
C HIS A 20 -16.40 -2.98 6.56
N GLY A 21 -17.13 -2.51 7.58
CA GLY A 21 -16.99 -2.98 8.95
C GLY A 21 -15.67 -2.60 9.61
N GLU A 22 -15.20 -3.46 10.51
CA GLU A 22 -14.04 -3.20 11.38
C GLU A 22 -12.74 -3.00 10.58
N ILE A 23 -12.56 -3.70 9.47
CA ILE A 23 -11.40 -3.51 8.59
C ILE A 23 -11.45 -2.13 7.94
N ALA A 24 -12.60 -1.71 7.42
CA ALA A 24 -12.72 -0.36 6.84
C ALA A 24 -12.55 0.75 7.89
N ARG A 25 -12.94 0.48 9.13
CA ARG A 25 -12.78 1.42 10.26
C ARG A 25 -11.33 1.58 10.69
N HIS A 26 -10.58 0.47 10.80
CA HIS A 26 -9.20 0.48 11.29
C HIS A 26 -8.13 0.60 10.20
N LEU A 27 -8.43 0.13 8.99
CA LEU A 27 -7.54 0.06 7.85
C LEU A 27 -8.24 0.67 6.61
N PRO A 28 -8.64 1.97 6.64
CA PRO A 28 -9.42 2.59 5.57
C PRO A 28 -8.72 2.54 4.21
N ALA A 29 -7.38 2.62 4.15
CA ALA A 29 -6.64 2.47 2.89
C ALA A 29 -6.78 1.05 2.31
N LEU A 30 -6.81 0.01 3.16
CA LEU A 30 -7.00 -1.37 2.72
C LEU A 30 -8.41 -1.58 2.15
N ALA A 31 -9.42 -1.02 2.81
CA ALA A 31 -10.79 -1.04 2.31
C ALA A 31 -10.94 -0.27 0.98
N GLN A 32 -10.25 0.87 0.83
CA GLN A 32 -10.18 1.60 -0.43
C GLN A 32 -9.54 0.77 -1.54
N ALA A 33 -8.41 0.12 -1.27
CA ALA A 33 -7.77 -0.78 -2.24
C ALA A 33 -8.70 -1.95 -2.62
N ALA A 34 -9.29 -2.61 -1.62
CA ALA A 34 -10.19 -3.74 -1.78
C ALA A 34 -11.33 -3.42 -2.76
N ARG A 35 -12.04 -2.30 -2.57
CA ARG A 35 -13.15 -1.86 -3.44
C ARG A 35 -12.77 -1.72 -4.91
N THR A 36 -11.50 -1.55 -5.21
CA THR A 36 -11.03 -1.32 -6.58
C THR A 36 -10.57 -2.59 -7.30
N VAL A 37 -10.41 -3.71 -6.58
CA VAL A 37 -9.94 -4.96 -7.17
C VAL A 37 -11.00 -5.52 -8.11
N GLY A 38 -10.60 -5.77 -9.36
CA GLY A 38 -11.41 -6.48 -10.35
C GLY A 38 -12.88 -6.05 -10.41
N SER A 39 -13.76 -7.02 -10.29
CA SER A 39 -15.22 -6.87 -10.19
C SER A 39 -15.72 -7.39 -8.84
N PRO A 40 -16.98 -7.15 -8.46
CA PRO A 40 -17.57 -7.75 -7.25
C PRO A 40 -17.36 -9.28 -7.17
N GLN A 41 -17.50 -10.01 -8.28
CA GLN A 41 -17.27 -11.45 -8.35
C GLN A 41 -15.82 -11.82 -7.99
N ILE A 42 -14.85 -11.08 -8.52
CA ILE A 42 -13.43 -11.28 -8.18
C ILE A 42 -13.19 -10.95 -6.71
N ARG A 43 -13.89 -9.96 -6.14
CA ARG A 43 -13.71 -9.58 -4.74
C ARG A 43 -14.37 -10.54 -3.74
N SER A 44 -15.44 -11.21 -4.15
CA SER A 44 -16.07 -12.27 -3.35
C SER A 44 -15.20 -13.52 -3.23
N ALA A 45 -14.35 -13.80 -4.22
CA ALA A 45 -13.49 -14.99 -4.26
C ALA A 45 -12.01 -14.72 -3.94
N GLY A 46 -11.47 -13.58 -4.37
CA GLY A 46 -10.06 -13.21 -4.22
C GLY A 46 -9.76 -12.78 -2.80
N SER A 47 -8.68 -13.33 -2.23
CA SER A 47 -8.27 -13.05 -0.85
C SER A 47 -6.96 -12.27 -0.74
N ILE A 48 -6.73 -11.68 0.43
CA ILE A 48 -5.48 -10.99 0.76
C ILE A 48 -4.26 -11.93 0.69
N GLY A 49 -4.41 -13.17 1.15
CA GLY A 49 -3.36 -14.18 1.09
C GLY A 49 -3.05 -14.61 -0.33
N GLY A 50 -4.06 -14.73 -1.20
CA GLY A 50 -3.86 -14.98 -2.62
C GLY A 50 -3.13 -13.84 -3.33
N ASN A 51 -3.43 -12.58 -2.95
CA ASN A 51 -2.73 -11.41 -3.49
C ASN A 51 -1.25 -11.37 -3.09
N LEU A 52 -0.95 -11.61 -1.81
CA LEU A 52 0.42 -11.78 -1.32
C LEU A 52 1.10 -12.97 -1.97
N GLY A 53 0.46 -14.14 -2.04
CA GLY A 53 1.02 -15.33 -2.66
C GLY A 53 1.36 -15.14 -4.14
N THR A 54 0.57 -14.33 -4.85
CA THR A 54 0.82 -13.99 -6.26
C THR A 54 1.97 -12.99 -6.43
N CYS A 55 2.18 -12.07 -5.48
CA CYS A 55 3.21 -11.01 -5.55
C CYS A 55 3.24 -10.26 -6.90
N SER A 56 2.06 -9.95 -7.45
CA SER A 56 2.01 -9.11 -8.64
C SER A 56 2.41 -7.68 -8.29
N PRO A 57 3.33 -7.03 -9.02
CA PRO A 57 3.66 -5.62 -8.76
C PRO A 57 2.46 -4.67 -8.89
N ALA A 58 1.41 -5.09 -9.60
CA ALA A 58 0.16 -4.34 -9.77
C ALA A 58 -0.96 -4.78 -8.81
N GLY A 59 -0.65 -5.58 -7.78
CA GLY A 59 -1.62 -6.00 -6.77
C GLY A 59 -2.02 -4.85 -5.84
N ASP A 60 -3.32 -4.55 -5.78
CA ASP A 60 -3.80 -3.32 -5.15
C ASP A 60 -3.65 -3.27 -3.62
N ALA A 61 -3.66 -4.43 -2.93
CA ALA A 61 -3.46 -4.44 -1.48
C ALA A 61 -1.99 -4.26 -1.09
N LEU A 62 -1.04 -4.69 -1.92
CA LEU A 62 0.38 -4.76 -1.55
C LEU A 62 1.00 -3.39 -1.20
N PRO A 63 0.71 -2.27 -1.90
CA PRO A 63 1.11 -0.94 -1.46
C PRO A 63 0.60 -0.60 -0.06
N VAL A 64 -0.63 -0.98 0.28
CA VAL A 64 -1.20 -0.71 1.61
C VAL A 64 -0.45 -1.51 2.67
N LEU A 65 -0.17 -2.79 2.41
CA LEU A 65 0.59 -3.63 3.33
C LEU A 65 2.00 -3.07 3.57
N SER A 66 2.68 -2.63 2.51
CA SER A 66 4.00 -1.99 2.59
C SER A 66 3.97 -0.63 3.30
N ALA A 67 2.95 0.20 3.06
CA ALA A 67 2.78 1.49 3.74
C ALA A 67 2.57 1.33 5.26
N LEU A 68 1.89 0.26 5.67
CA LEU A 68 1.62 -0.06 7.07
C LEU A 68 2.66 -0.99 7.71
N ASP A 69 3.80 -1.24 7.06
CA ASP A 69 4.87 -2.11 7.57
C ASP A 69 4.34 -3.47 8.05
N ALA A 70 3.46 -4.07 7.24
CA ALA A 70 2.78 -5.31 7.60
C ALA A 70 3.75 -6.48 7.80
N THR A 71 3.35 -7.42 8.64
CA THR A 71 4.02 -8.70 8.86
C THR A 71 3.23 -9.82 8.19
N VAL A 72 3.88 -10.58 7.31
CA VAL A 72 3.31 -11.77 6.68
C VAL A 72 3.61 -12.99 7.54
N ASN A 73 2.57 -13.69 7.99
CA ASN A 73 2.70 -14.87 8.85
C ASN A 73 2.60 -16.13 8.00
N LEU A 74 3.58 -17.00 8.15
CA LEU A 74 3.79 -18.22 7.37
C LEU A 74 3.76 -19.43 8.29
N GLN A 75 3.28 -20.56 7.76
CA GLN A 75 3.17 -21.83 8.45
C GLN A 75 3.58 -22.98 7.52
N SER A 76 4.42 -23.89 7.98
CA SER A 76 4.60 -25.23 7.40
C SER A 76 3.99 -26.29 8.33
N ALA A 77 4.14 -27.57 8.01
CA ALA A 77 3.69 -28.64 8.92
C ALA A 77 4.51 -28.68 10.24
N GLU A 78 5.73 -28.16 10.22
CA GLU A 78 6.71 -28.27 11.31
C GLU A 78 6.95 -26.95 12.05
N ALA A 79 6.78 -25.80 11.39
CA ALA A 79 7.19 -24.51 11.93
C ALA A 79 6.28 -23.34 11.51
N SER A 80 6.30 -22.29 12.33
CA SER A 80 5.69 -20.99 12.04
C SER A 80 6.77 -19.93 11.99
N ARG A 81 6.65 -18.98 11.06
CA ARG A 81 7.49 -17.78 11.08
C ARG A 81 6.77 -16.55 10.56
N SER A 82 7.31 -15.40 10.89
CA SER A 82 6.82 -14.10 10.45
C SER A 82 7.89 -13.39 9.64
N VAL A 83 7.50 -12.78 8.52
CA VAL A 83 8.40 -12.07 7.60
C VAL A 83 7.85 -10.66 7.38
N SER A 84 8.72 -9.66 7.42
CA SER A 84 8.36 -8.30 7.02
C SER A 84 7.86 -8.30 5.58
N VAL A 85 6.79 -7.55 5.27
CA VAL A 85 6.30 -7.40 3.89
C VAL A 85 7.38 -6.86 2.95
N HIS A 86 8.34 -6.09 3.47
CA HIS A 86 9.47 -5.53 2.71
C HIS A 86 10.48 -6.60 2.29
N ASP A 87 10.59 -7.68 3.06
CA ASP A 87 11.48 -8.82 2.76
C ASP A 87 10.72 -9.96 2.07
N PHE A 88 9.39 -9.93 2.10
CA PHE A 88 8.55 -10.97 1.53
C PHE A 88 8.50 -10.91 0.01
N MET A 89 8.46 -9.71 -0.60
CA MET A 89 8.34 -9.51 -2.04
C MET A 89 9.72 -9.37 -2.69
N VAL A 90 10.25 -10.48 -3.22
CA VAL A 90 11.65 -10.57 -3.73
C VAL A 90 11.77 -10.41 -5.26
N GLY A 91 10.66 -10.13 -5.94
CA GLY A 91 10.65 -9.84 -7.38
C GLY A 91 9.25 -9.97 -7.99
N VAL A 92 9.20 -9.79 -9.31
CA VAL A 92 7.95 -9.89 -10.07
C VAL A 92 7.37 -11.29 -9.92
N LYS A 93 6.21 -11.40 -9.25
CA LYS A 93 5.53 -12.67 -8.95
C LYS A 93 6.41 -13.68 -8.18
N ARG A 94 7.36 -13.19 -7.38
CA ARG A 94 8.21 -14.02 -6.51
C ARG A 94 8.11 -13.53 -5.08
N ASN A 95 8.07 -14.48 -4.14
CA ASN A 95 8.06 -14.21 -2.71
C ASN A 95 9.06 -15.09 -1.97
N ALA A 96 9.29 -14.74 -0.70
CA ALA A 96 10.23 -15.41 0.19
C ALA A 96 9.68 -16.69 0.86
N ARG A 97 8.57 -17.27 0.38
CA ARG A 97 8.04 -18.54 0.91
C ARG A 97 9.03 -19.66 0.61
N LEU A 98 9.27 -20.48 1.61
CA LEU A 98 9.98 -21.75 1.47
C LEU A 98 9.01 -22.84 0.99
N PRO A 99 9.52 -23.94 0.40
CA PRO A 99 8.70 -25.10 0.08
C PRO A 99 7.90 -25.59 1.30
N GLY A 100 6.61 -25.91 1.10
CA GLY A 100 5.72 -26.35 2.17
C GLY A 100 5.11 -25.24 3.03
N GLU A 101 5.61 -24.00 2.95
CA GLU A 101 5.01 -22.88 3.69
C GLU A 101 3.74 -22.38 3.01
N ILE A 102 2.71 -22.08 3.80
CA ILE A 102 1.51 -21.34 3.39
C ILE A 102 1.43 -20.00 4.12
N ILE A 103 0.80 -19.01 3.47
CA ILE A 103 0.45 -17.75 4.13
C ILE A 103 -0.80 -18.01 4.95
N VAL A 104 -0.72 -17.81 6.26
CA VAL A 104 -1.87 -18.02 7.17
C VAL A 104 -2.57 -16.72 7.52
N SER A 105 -1.82 -15.62 7.62
CA SER A 105 -2.38 -14.31 7.94
C SER A 105 -1.41 -13.18 7.63
N THR A 106 -1.89 -11.95 7.76
CA THR A 106 -1.08 -10.74 7.73
C THR A 106 -1.47 -9.84 8.89
N THR A 107 -0.48 -9.37 9.63
CA THR A 107 -0.67 -8.51 10.79
C THR A 107 -0.25 -7.08 10.46
N LEU A 108 -1.11 -6.12 10.78
CA LEU A 108 -0.90 -4.70 10.53
C LEU A 108 -1.10 -3.88 11.79
N PRO A 109 -0.35 -2.79 12.00
CA PRO A 109 -0.65 -1.84 13.05
C PRO A 109 -1.92 -1.05 12.74
N ILE A 110 -2.68 -0.73 13.78
CA ILE A 110 -3.70 0.32 13.75
C ILE A 110 -2.99 1.63 14.01
N VAL A 111 -3.00 2.51 13.02
CA VAL A 111 -2.37 3.83 13.12
C VAL A 111 -3.39 4.88 13.54
N SER A 112 -2.98 5.79 14.43
CA SER A 112 -3.74 7.00 14.71
C SER A 112 -3.37 8.08 13.70
N GLY A 113 -4.35 8.58 12.95
CA GLY A 113 -4.10 9.57 11.89
C GLY A 113 -4.91 9.25 10.65
N TRP A 114 -4.26 9.28 9.50
CA TRP A 114 -4.93 9.16 8.20
C TRP A 114 -4.28 8.10 7.33
N GLN A 115 -5.09 7.40 6.53
CA GLN A 115 -4.61 6.45 5.54
C GLN A 115 -5.42 6.64 4.26
N GLY A 116 -4.77 6.52 3.11
CA GLY A 116 -5.45 6.53 1.83
C GLY A 116 -4.74 5.71 0.77
N TYR A 117 -5.53 5.17 -0.14
CA TYR A 117 -5.08 4.46 -1.32
C TYR A 117 -5.74 5.09 -2.55
N ALA A 118 -4.97 5.24 -3.61
CA ALA A 118 -5.48 5.66 -4.91
C ALA A 118 -4.75 4.91 -6.02
N LYS A 119 -5.48 4.62 -7.10
CA LYS A 119 -4.91 4.04 -8.32
C LYS A 119 -5.43 4.74 -9.55
N VAL A 120 -4.70 4.57 -10.65
CA VAL A 120 -5.13 4.90 -11.99
C VAL A 120 -4.98 3.68 -12.89
N GLY A 121 -5.94 3.50 -13.78
CA GLY A 121 -5.90 2.54 -14.87
C GLY A 121 -6.55 3.14 -16.11
N VAL A 122 -6.61 2.38 -17.20
CA VAL A 122 -7.22 2.83 -18.47
C VAL A 122 -8.75 3.01 -18.43
N ARG A 123 -9.39 2.61 -17.33
CA ARG A 123 -10.83 2.74 -17.04
C ARG A 123 -11.08 2.75 -15.54
N ASN A 124 -12.30 3.09 -15.11
CA ASN A 124 -12.61 3.28 -13.69
C ASN A 124 -12.86 1.99 -12.87
N ALA A 125 -13.12 0.85 -13.53
CA ALA A 125 -13.42 -0.42 -12.86
C ALA A 125 -12.88 -1.63 -13.63
N MET A 126 -12.73 -2.78 -12.97
CA MET A 126 -12.23 -4.02 -13.57
C MET A 126 -10.91 -3.80 -14.32
N VAL A 127 -9.96 -3.11 -13.69
CA VAL A 127 -8.72 -2.65 -14.34
C VAL A 127 -7.51 -3.01 -13.49
N ILE A 128 -6.45 -3.44 -14.17
CA ILE A 128 -5.13 -3.60 -13.56
C ILE A 128 -4.50 -2.22 -13.44
N SER A 129 -3.94 -1.92 -12.28
CA SER A 129 -3.27 -0.66 -11.99
C SER A 129 -2.18 -0.34 -13.03
N VAL A 130 -2.26 0.84 -13.63
CA VAL A 130 -1.14 1.47 -14.34
C VAL A 130 -0.18 2.08 -13.32
N ALA A 131 -0.74 2.70 -12.29
CA ALA A 131 0.01 3.20 -11.15
C ALA A 131 -0.91 3.22 -9.92
N SER A 132 -0.36 2.94 -8.75
CA SER A 132 -1.09 3.08 -7.49
C SER A 132 -0.19 3.63 -6.40
N CYS A 133 -0.77 4.35 -5.45
CA CYS A 133 -0.11 4.93 -4.31
C CYS A 133 -0.93 4.67 -3.05
N CYS A 134 -0.27 4.24 -1.99
CA CYS A 134 -0.80 4.31 -0.63
C CYS A 134 -0.02 5.34 0.16
N LEU A 135 -0.71 6.14 0.97
CA LEU A 135 -0.12 7.09 1.90
C LEU A 135 -0.73 6.89 3.28
N VAL A 136 0.11 6.80 4.29
CA VAL A 136 -0.28 6.68 5.69
C VAL A 136 0.42 7.77 6.50
N VAL A 137 -0.35 8.53 7.27
CA VAL A 137 0.14 9.50 8.26
C VAL A 137 -0.20 8.97 9.65
N ASN A 138 0.81 8.67 10.44
CA ASN A 138 0.66 8.32 11.85
C ASN A 138 0.99 9.55 12.72
N ARG A 139 -0.06 10.20 13.23
CA ARG A 139 0.04 11.44 14.01
C ARG A 139 0.59 11.23 15.40
N ALA A 140 0.35 10.08 16.04
CA ALA A 140 0.94 9.81 17.35
C ALA A 140 2.47 9.73 17.26
N ASN A 141 2.97 9.06 16.21
CA ASN A 141 4.40 8.89 16.01
C ASN A 141 5.05 10.04 15.23
N GLY A 142 4.24 10.87 14.56
CA GLY A 142 4.74 11.94 13.68
C GLY A 142 5.44 11.38 12.45
N THR A 143 4.91 10.31 11.87
CA THR A 143 5.52 9.64 10.70
C THR A 143 4.58 9.66 9.50
N ILE A 144 5.19 9.62 8.32
CA ILE A 144 4.52 9.40 7.05
C ILE A 144 5.11 8.17 6.38
N ALA A 145 4.30 7.52 5.58
CA ALA A 145 4.61 6.31 4.85
C ALA A 145 3.98 6.40 3.46
N VAL A 146 4.76 6.15 2.40
CA VAL A 146 4.29 6.17 1.02
C VAL A 146 4.80 4.93 0.29
N ALA A 147 3.87 4.18 -0.28
CA ALA A 147 4.20 2.96 -1.02
C ALA A 147 3.53 2.98 -2.41
N LEU A 148 4.30 2.61 -3.43
CA LEU A 148 3.89 2.65 -4.82
C LEU A 148 3.75 1.24 -5.41
N GLY A 149 2.70 1.05 -6.19
CA GLY A 149 2.43 -0.16 -6.95
C GLY A 149 2.41 0.10 -8.45
N ALA A 150 2.65 -0.94 -9.23
CA ALA A 150 2.72 -0.96 -10.70
C ALA A 150 3.78 -0.04 -11.33
N VAL A 151 4.73 0.46 -10.54
CA VAL A 151 5.81 1.35 -10.98
C VAL A 151 7.21 0.86 -10.57
N GLY A 152 7.36 -0.45 -10.42
CA GLY A 152 8.61 -1.11 -10.08
C GLY A 152 8.47 -2.63 -10.20
N PRO A 153 9.58 -3.40 -10.06
CA PRO A 153 9.55 -4.86 -10.05
C PRO A 153 8.88 -5.45 -8.81
N THR A 154 8.79 -4.68 -7.73
CA THR A 154 8.06 -4.95 -6.49
C THR A 154 7.43 -3.64 -5.99
N ILE A 155 6.72 -3.68 -4.86
CA ILE A 155 6.21 -2.46 -4.22
C ILE A 155 7.38 -1.59 -3.75
N ILE A 156 7.36 -0.32 -4.14
CA ILE A 156 8.40 0.64 -3.80
C ILE A 156 7.95 1.43 -2.57
N ARG A 157 8.75 1.38 -1.50
CA ARG A 157 8.58 2.22 -0.32
C ARG A 157 9.41 3.50 -0.48
N CYS A 158 8.79 4.67 -0.40
CA CYS A 158 9.43 5.95 -0.75
C CYS A 158 10.16 6.57 0.45
N ARG A 159 11.16 5.86 0.98
CA ARG A 159 11.80 6.21 2.27
C ARG A 159 12.54 7.53 2.24
N GLU A 160 13.09 7.90 1.08
CA GLU A 160 13.80 9.18 0.92
C GLU A 160 12.82 10.35 1.00
N THR A 161 11.70 10.27 0.27
CA THR A 161 10.62 11.26 0.34
C THR A 161 9.98 11.33 1.72
N GLU A 162 9.76 10.19 2.37
CA GLU A 162 9.22 10.14 3.74
C GLU A 162 10.12 10.88 4.74
N SER A 163 11.43 10.64 4.67
CA SER A 163 12.41 11.27 5.56
C SER A 163 12.51 12.77 5.31
N TRP A 164 12.52 13.17 4.03
CA TRP A 164 12.52 14.58 3.65
C TRP A 164 11.27 15.31 4.16
N LEU A 165 10.06 14.77 3.93
CA LEU A 165 8.85 15.44 4.38
C LEU A 165 8.79 15.57 5.91
N ALA A 166 9.28 14.56 6.64
CA ALA A 166 9.37 14.60 8.09
C ALA A 166 10.36 15.68 8.60
N SER A 167 11.36 16.08 7.81
CA SER A 167 12.23 17.22 8.14
C SER A 167 11.64 18.59 7.80
N GLU A 168 10.73 18.65 6.82
CA GLU A 168 10.11 19.90 6.38
C GLU A 168 8.91 20.33 7.25
N MET A 169 8.22 19.38 7.89
CA MET A 169 7.01 19.70 8.65
C MET A 169 6.76 18.77 9.85
N ASN A 170 6.08 19.31 10.86
CA ASN A 170 5.61 18.51 11.99
C ASN A 170 4.36 17.71 11.61
N LEU A 171 4.54 16.40 11.41
CA LEU A 171 3.47 15.46 11.05
C LEU A 171 2.52 15.10 12.21
N LYS A 172 2.81 15.54 13.44
CA LYS A 172 1.92 15.33 14.59
C LYS A 172 0.77 16.33 14.62
N THR A 173 0.95 17.50 14.02
CA THR A 173 -0.05 18.57 13.96
C THR A 173 -0.56 18.76 12.55
N LYS A 174 -1.76 19.31 12.39
CA LYS A 174 -2.17 19.83 11.09
C LYS A 174 -1.31 21.05 10.77
N ALA A 175 -0.69 21.06 9.60
CA ALA A 175 0.12 22.17 9.13
C ALA A 175 -0.30 22.54 7.72
N THR A 176 -0.21 23.82 7.38
CA THR A 176 -0.52 24.27 6.02
C THR A 176 0.54 23.73 5.07
N ILE A 177 0.10 22.95 4.08
CA ILE A 177 0.96 22.44 3.01
C ILE A 177 1.00 23.51 1.92
N SER A 178 2.16 24.12 1.70
CA SER A 178 2.34 25.10 0.63
C SER A 178 2.29 24.42 -0.75
N PRO A 179 1.88 25.14 -1.81
CA PRO A 179 1.91 24.60 -3.17
C PRO A 179 3.29 24.10 -3.60
N ASN A 180 4.36 24.80 -3.19
CA ASN A 180 5.74 24.42 -3.51
C ASN A 180 6.14 23.12 -2.82
N LEU A 181 5.81 22.94 -1.54
CA LEU A 181 6.10 21.70 -0.81
C LEU A 181 5.31 20.53 -1.37
N LEU A 182 4.06 20.76 -1.79
CA LEU A 182 3.25 19.74 -2.46
C LEU A 182 3.84 19.35 -3.82
N GLN A 183 4.34 20.31 -4.59
CA GLN A 183 4.98 20.05 -5.88
C GLN A 183 6.26 19.22 -5.70
N GLU A 184 7.16 19.67 -4.82
CA GLU A 184 8.40 18.97 -4.48
C GLU A 184 8.15 17.54 -3.97
N PHE A 185 7.13 17.35 -3.13
CA PHE A 185 6.71 16.02 -2.68
C PHE A 185 6.34 15.11 -3.88
N GLY A 186 5.58 15.63 -4.83
CA GLY A 186 5.23 14.88 -6.04
C GLY A 186 6.44 14.52 -6.89
N ASP A 187 7.39 15.44 -7.04
CA ASP A 187 8.58 15.25 -7.87
C ASP A 187 9.53 14.21 -7.26
N ARG A 188 9.72 14.22 -5.93
CA ARG A 188 10.48 13.18 -5.22
C ARG A 188 9.85 11.80 -5.33
N ILE A 189 8.51 11.70 -5.21
CA ILE A 189 7.79 10.44 -5.44
C ILE A 189 8.00 9.91 -6.87
N ALA A 190 7.95 10.79 -7.87
CA ALA A 190 8.21 10.38 -9.25
C ALA A 190 9.63 9.83 -9.42
N ASN A 191 10.62 10.46 -8.78
CA ASN A 191 12.02 10.07 -8.85
C ASN A 191 12.32 8.71 -8.19
N GLU A 192 11.60 8.37 -7.11
CA GLU A 192 11.76 7.04 -6.46
C GLU A 192 11.10 5.90 -7.24
N SER A 193 10.20 6.22 -8.18
CA SER A 193 9.55 5.21 -9.02
C SER A 193 10.48 4.66 -10.12
N LYS A 194 10.31 3.40 -10.49
CA LYS A 194 11.12 2.69 -11.50
C LYS A 194 10.26 1.98 -12.57
N PRO A 195 9.32 2.70 -13.23
CA PRO A 195 8.39 2.07 -14.16
C PRO A 195 9.04 1.72 -15.51
N ILE A 196 8.42 0.75 -16.19
CA ILE A 196 8.71 0.38 -17.58
C ILE A 196 7.56 0.81 -18.50
N ASP A 197 7.82 0.79 -19.81
CA ASP A 197 6.77 0.83 -20.82
C ASP A 197 6.12 -0.55 -20.97
N ASP A 198 4.80 -0.59 -21.17
CA ASP A 198 4.07 -1.79 -21.61
C ASP A 198 2.81 -1.41 -22.41
N HIS A 199 2.03 -2.41 -22.81
CA HIS A 199 0.76 -2.21 -23.54
C HIS A 199 -0.30 -1.40 -22.78
N ARG A 200 -0.16 -1.20 -21.46
CA ARG A 200 -1.12 -0.46 -20.63
C ARG A 200 -0.74 1.01 -20.51
N SER A 201 0.56 1.33 -20.48
CA SER A 201 1.05 2.71 -20.39
C SER A 201 2.57 2.82 -20.53
N THR A 202 3.03 4.06 -20.73
CA THR A 202 4.46 4.41 -20.73
C THR A 202 4.99 4.67 -19.32
N ALA A 203 6.29 4.48 -19.14
CA ALA A 203 7.06 4.81 -17.95
C ALA A 203 6.93 6.29 -17.59
N THR A 204 6.92 7.17 -18.60
CA THR A 204 6.72 8.62 -18.39
C THR A 204 5.35 8.93 -17.82
N TYR A 205 4.28 8.34 -18.36
CA TYR A 205 2.94 8.50 -17.80
C TYR A 205 2.86 7.92 -16.38
N ARG A 206 3.45 6.75 -16.14
CA ARG A 206 3.46 6.11 -14.82
C ARG A 206 4.14 6.98 -13.77
N ARG A 207 5.30 7.57 -14.08
CA ARG A 207 6.02 8.55 -13.23
C ARG A 207 5.13 9.75 -12.90
N HIS A 208 4.54 10.36 -13.92
CA HIS A 208 3.63 11.48 -13.75
C HIS A 208 2.42 11.10 -12.87
N ALA A 209 1.82 9.94 -13.12
CA ALA A 209 0.64 9.46 -12.42
C ALA A 209 0.90 9.26 -10.92
N VAL A 210 1.99 8.61 -10.51
CA VAL A 210 2.29 8.43 -9.08
C VAL A 210 2.54 9.76 -8.37
N SER A 211 3.20 10.73 -9.01
CA SER A 211 3.34 12.09 -8.48
C SER A 211 1.98 12.75 -8.23
N VAL A 212 1.05 12.66 -9.19
CA VAL A 212 -0.30 13.22 -9.04
C VAL A 212 -1.09 12.50 -7.94
N LEU A 213 -1.05 11.16 -7.91
CA LEU A 213 -1.75 10.36 -6.90
C LEU A 213 -1.26 10.69 -5.49
N ALA A 214 0.06 10.74 -5.29
CA ALA A 214 0.66 11.03 -4.00
C ALA A 214 0.30 12.44 -3.52
N ARG A 215 0.40 13.46 -4.37
CA ARG A 215 -0.01 14.84 -4.04
C ARG A 215 -1.46 14.91 -3.61
N ARG A 216 -2.37 14.27 -4.35
CA ARG A 216 -3.81 14.22 -4.00
C ARG A 216 -4.04 13.54 -2.66
N LEU A 217 -3.32 12.46 -2.36
CA LEU A 217 -3.43 11.78 -1.07
C LEU A 217 -2.91 12.67 0.08
N LEU A 218 -1.78 13.35 -0.12
CA LEU A 218 -1.21 14.26 0.88
C LEU A 218 -2.15 15.46 1.16
N THR A 219 -2.74 16.05 0.12
CA THR A 219 -3.76 17.10 0.29
C THR A 219 -4.96 16.61 1.11
N ARG A 220 -5.47 15.40 0.84
CA ARG A 220 -6.59 14.82 1.59
C ARG A 220 -6.22 14.53 3.05
N ALA A 221 -5.03 13.98 3.27
CA ALA A 221 -4.52 13.72 4.62
C ALA A 221 -4.45 14.99 5.48
N ASN A 222 -4.16 16.14 4.85
CA ASN A 222 -4.10 17.42 5.54
C ASN A 222 -5.48 18.06 5.79
N SER A 223 -6.47 17.75 4.96
CA SER A 223 -7.84 18.28 5.09
C SER A 223 -8.66 17.66 6.23
N GLN A 224 -8.26 16.49 6.75
CA GLN A 224 -8.95 15.75 7.83
C GLN A 224 -8.22 15.82 9.16
#